data_AF-A0A292SHK2-F1
#
_entry.id   AF-A0A292SHK2-F1
#
_cell.length_a   1.000
_cell.length_b   1.000
_cell.length_c   1.000
_cell.angle_alpha   90.00
_cell.angle_beta   90.00
_cell.angle_gamma   90.00
#
_symmetry.space_group_name_H-M   'P 1'
#
loop_
_entity.id
_entity.type
_entity.pdbx_description
1 polymer ?
#
loop_
_entity_poly.entity_id
_entity_poly.type
_entity_poly.pdbx_seq_one_letter_code
_entity_poly.pdbx_strand_id
1 'polypeptide(L)'
;QDFVFDYMFRERLKNVYIILGINYPEYLDKTLITTIEVPFRHPKRNITPRMDGLNRSFDDWYNSGSLSMLDGPVFRENKNVDKINFGCDENNIYFRLHVNKGSGEISFVDRINQFYIYTRNASRVGSRAYIRLISKTDNPYPILLEKFEHELALTLVKDTLYPPRLTAVLHPNMWTLDNPEGITIVYEDVIDVCIPFDKLGIEPGETVEFFMANTDSGVKNTYIPQEILLSMTRVLRT
;
A
#
# COMPACT_ATOMS: atom_id res chain seq x y z
N GLN A 1 19.06 8.54 1.58
CA GLN A 1 19.27 9.78 0.77
C GLN A 1 17.89 10.40 0.69
N ASP A 2 17.72 11.69 0.96
CA ASP A 2 16.39 12.25 1.25
C ASP A 2 15.53 12.42 -0.01
N PHE A 3 14.46 11.62 -0.14
CA PHE A 3 13.50 11.69 -1.23
C PHE A 3 12.83 13.06 -1.35
N VAL A 4 12.49 13.66 -0.22
CA VAL A 4 11.84 14.97 -0.19
C VAL A 4 12.76 16.01 -0.82
N PHE A 5 14.06 15.92 -0.54
CA PHE A 5 15.05 16.77 -1.16
C PHE A 5 15.14 16.57 -2.67
N ASP A 6 15.24 15.33 -3.17
CA ASP A 6 15.28 15.03 -4.60
C ASP A 6 14.04 15.59 -5.32
N TYR A 7 12.86 15.35 -4.77
CA TYR A 7 11.61 15.88 -5.31
C TYR A 7 11.59 17.42 -5.33
N MET A 8 11.85 18.07 -4.19
CA MET A 8 11.82 19.52 -4.08
C MET A 8 12.84 20.18 -5.01
N PHE A 9 14.00 19.54 -5.19
CA PHE A 9 15.03 20.00 -6.11
C PHE A 9 14.56 19.91 -7.57
N ARG A 10 14.00 18.76 -7.99
CA ARG A 10 13.49 18.58 -9.35
C ARG A 10 12.32 19.53 -9.65
N GLU A 11 11.38 19.71 -8.73
CA GLU A 11 10.27 20.65 -8.89
C GLU A 11 10.74 22.10 -9.01
N ARG A 12 11.74 22.51 -8.21
CA ARG A 12 12.34 23.84 -8.36
C ARG A 12 12.99 24.01 -9.73
N LEU A 13 13.71 23.01 -10.22
CA LEU A 13 14.30 23.06 -11.56
C LEU A 13 13.23 23.17 -12.64
N LYS A 14 12.19 22.34 -12.61
CA LYS A 14 11.06 22.42 -13.55
C LYS A 14 10.43 23.81 -13.55
N ASN A 15 10.19 24.38 -12.37
CA ASN A 15 9.62 25.71 -12.24
C ASN A 15 10.50 26.80 -12.87
N VAL A 16 11.84 26.67 -12.81
CA VAL A 16 12.74 27.59 -13.54
C VAL A 16 12.52 27.49 -15.05
N TYR A 17 12.45 26.28 -15.62
CA TYR A 17 12.16 26.10 -17.06
C TYR A 17 10.80 26.68 -17.45
N ILE A 18 9.75 26.43 -16.64
CA ILE A 18 8.40 26.93 -16.85
C ILE A 18 8.39 28.47 -16.83
N ILE A 19 9.04 29.11 -15.85
CA ILE A 19 9.16 30.57 -15.76
C ILE A 19 9.89 31.15 -16.98
N LEU A 20 10.87 30.42 -17.51
CA LEU A 20 11.59 30.79 -18.73
C LEU A 20 10.81 30.50 -20.02
N GLY A 21 9.62 29.88 -19.94
CA GLY A 21 8.79 29.52 -21.10
C GLY A 21 9.37 28.38 -21.94
N ILE A 22 10.24 27.55 -21.36
CA ILE A 22 10.92 26.44 -22.04
C ILE A 22 10.39 25.12 -21.46
N ASN A 23 10.23 24.10 -22.31
CA ASN A 23 9.92 22.77 -21.84
C ASN A 23 11.09 22.23 -21.00
N TYR A 24 10.79 21.74 -19.81
CA TYR A 24 11.78 21.14 -18.95
C TYR A 24 12.20 19.76 -19.50
N PRO A 25 13.44 19.30 -19.25
CA PRO A 25 13.88 17.98 -19.68
C PRO A 25 13.12 16.83 -19.01
N GLU A 26 12.72 15.81 -19.79
CA GLU A 26 11.93 14.65 -19.34
C GLU A 26 12.56 13.88 -18.17
N TYR A 27 13.90 13.88 -18.05
CA TYR A 27 14.57 13.22 -16.93
C TYR A 27 14.23 13.83 -15.57
N LEU A 28 13.75 15.08 -15.50
CA LEU A 28 13.29 15.71 -14.26
C LEU A 28 12.00 15.11 -13.72
N ASP A 29 11.26 14.34 -14.54
CA ASP A 29 10.09 13.58 -14.08
C ASP A 29 10.46 12.26 -13.41
N LYS A 30 11.70 11.80 -13.56
CA LYS A 30 12.18 10.53 -13.00
C LYS A 30 12.87 10.79 -11.66
N THR A 31 12.47 10.06 -10.61
CA THR A 31 13.19 10.13 -9.33
C THR A 31 14.56 9.46 -9.43
N LEU A 32 15.54 10.01 -8.73
CA LEU A 32 16.87 9.44 -8.62
C LEU A 32 16.99 8.44 -7.47
N ILE A 33 16.01 8.38 -6.58
CA ILE A 33 16.04 7.50 -5.41
C ILE A 33 15.36 6.18 -5.75
N THR A 34 16.10 5.09 -5.58
CA THR A 34 15.66 3.71 -5.88
C THR A 34 15.71 2.80 -4.64
N THR A 35 16.01 3.37 -3.47
CA THR A 35 16.34 2.61 -2.27
C THR A 35 15.17 2.59 -1.29
N ILE A 36 14.92 1.43 -0.69
CA ILE A 36 13.92 1.28 0.36
C ILE A 36 14.62 1.52 1.70
N GLU A 37 14.29 2.58 2.44
CA GLU A 37 14.88 2.85 3.76
C GLU A 37 14.35 1.91 4.88
N VAL A 38 13.36 1.05 4.59
CA VAL A 38 12.81 0.07 5.54
C VAL A 38 13.36 -1.35 5.29
N PRO A 39 13.59 -2.16 6.34
CA PRO A 39 13.92 -3.57 6.20
C PRO A 39 12.92 -4.30 5.31
N PHE A 40 13.35 -4.58 4.09
CA PHE A 40 12.56 -5.20 3.06
C PHE A 40 13.15 -6.56 2.69
N ARG A 41 12.28 -7.56 2.64
CA ARG A 41 12.61 -8.90 2.16
C ARG A 41 11.71 -9.22 0.98
N HIS A 42 12.31 -9.56 -0.15
CA HIS A 42 11.57 -10.05 -1.31
C HIS A 42 10.97 -11.44 -1.01
N PRO A 43 9.79 -11.74 -1.56
CA PRO A 43 9.24 -13.10 -1.56
C PRO A 43 10.22 -14.07 -2.21
N LYS A 44 10.35 -15.26 -1.61
CA LYS A 44 11.26 -16.30 -2.13
C LYS A 44 10.56 -17.24 -3.12
N ARG A 45 9.28 -17.50 -2.89
CA ARG A 45 8.41 -18.44 -3.63
C ARG A 45 6.96 -18.01 -3.48
N ASN A 46 6.10 -18.59 -4.32
CA ASN A 46 4.65 -18.50 -4.15
C ASN A 46 4.23 -19.07 -2.79
N ILE A 47 3.15 -18.51 -2.26
CA ILE A 47 2.54 -18.93 -1.00
C ILE A 47 1.02 -19.01 -1.16
N THR A 48 0.40 -19.95 -0.45
CA THR A 48 -1.05 -20.06 -0.29
C THR A 48 -1.31 -20.20 1.22
N PRO A 49 -1.16 -19.10 1.99
CA PRO A 49 -1.24 -19.16 3.44
C PRO A 49 -2.67 -19.44 3.90
N ARG A 50 -2.82 -20.02 5.10
CA ARG A 50 -4.14 -20.11 5.73
C ARG A 50 -4.57 -18.73 6.20
N MET A 51 -5.78 -18.32 5.82
CA MET A 51 -6.38 -17.05 6.23
C MET A 51 -7.11 -17.25 7.56
N ASP A 52 -6.36 -17.23 8.66
CA ASP A 52 -6.89 -17.48 10.01
C ASP A 52 -6.81 -16.25 10.92
N GLY A 53 -6.14 -15.18 10.49
CA GLY A 53 -5.96 -13.96 11.29
C GLY A 53 -5.06 -14.17 12.52
N LEU A 54 -4.40 -15.33 12.65
CA LEU A 54 -3.61 -15.67 13.83
C LEU A 54 -2.13 -15.43 13.59
N ASN A 55 -1.47 -14.78 14.54
CA ASN A 55 -0.04 -14.46 14.41
C ASN A 55 0.81 -15.74 14.45
N ARG A 56 0.38 -16.77 15.19
CA ARG A 56 1.11 -18.06 15.35
C ARG A 56 1.33 -18.84 14.05
N SER A 57 0.59 -18.54 12.98
CA SER A 57 0.72 -19.20 11.68
C SER A 57 1.92 -18.67 10.87
N PHE A 58 3.12 -18.66 11.48
CA PHE A 58 4.33 -18.07 10.89
C PHE A 58 4.90 -18.87 9.71
N ASP A 59 4.74 -20.20 9.72
CA ASP A 59 5.34 -21.08 8.71
C ASP A 59 4.71 -20.87 7.32
N ASP A 60 3.40 -20.63 7.26
CA ASP A 60 2.67 -20.34 6.03
C ASP A 60 3.18 -19.08 5.32
N TRP A 61 3.71 -18.13 6.08
CA TRP A 61 4.25 -16.85 5.60
C TRP A 61 5.78 -16.84 5.48
N TYR A 62 6.45 -17.99 5.69
CA TYR A 62 7.91 -18.06 5.72
C TYR A 62 8.59 -17.63 4.42
N ASN A 63 7.95 -17.92 3.27
CA ASN A 63 8.43 -17.57 1.94
C ASN A 63 7.89 -16.23 1.43
N SER A 64 7.06 -15.54 2.21
CA SER A 64 6.47 -14.26 1.83
C SER A 64 7.53 -13.16 1.74
N GLY A 65 7.21 -12.12 0.98
CA GLY A 65 7.84 -10.83 1.16
C GLY A 65 7.46 -10.24 2.50
N SER A 66 8.34 -9.42 3.07
CA SER A 66 8.05 -8.73 4.33
C SER A 66 8.64 -7.34 4.38
N LEU A 67 7.89 -6.43 4.98
CA LEU A 67 8.29 -5.06 5.26
C LEU A 67 8.13 -4.84 6.77
N SER A 68 9.22 -4.51 7.45
CA SER A 68 9.19 -4.19 8.89
C SER A 68 9.46 -2.71 9.09
N MET A 69 8.61 -2.01 9.84
CA MET A 69 8.83 -0.59 10.11
C MET A 69 9.88 -0.41 11.23
N LEU A 70 10.96 0.32 10.98
CA LEU A 70 12.10 0.49 11.91
C LEU A 70 11.68 0.90 13.34
N ASP A 71 12.20 0.18 14.33
CA ASP A 71 11.88 0.33 15.76
C ASP A 71 12.74 1.40 16.45
N GLY A 72 12.40 2.67 16.28
CA GLY A 72 12.83 3.71 17.23
C GLY A 72 11.89 3.73 18.45
N PRO A 73 12.38 3.91 19.70
CA PRO A 73 11.54 3.97 20.91
C PRO A 73 10.40 5.00 20.82
N VAL A 74 10.68 6.16 20.21
CA VAL A 74 9.70 7.25 19.99
C VAL A 74 8.68 6.91 18.90
N PHE A 75 9.01 6.00 17.98
CA PHE A 75 8.15 5.62 16.85
C PHE A 75 7.17 4.48 17.18
N ARG A 76 7.38 3.71 18.26
CA ARG A 76 6.51 2.58 18.63
C ARG A 76 5.13 3.01 19.15
N GLU A 77 5.04 4.12 19.87
CA GLU A 77 3.78 4.56 20.51
C GLU A 77 2.74 5.14 19.53
N ASN A 78 3.13 5.38 18.27
CA ASN A 78 2.31 6.05 17.26
C ASN A 78 2.13 5.27 15.94
N LYS A 79 2.55 4.00 15.89
CA LYS A 79 2.38 3.15 14.70
C LYS A 79 1.10 2.33 14.80
N ASN A 80 0.35 2.28 13.70
CA ASN A 80 -0.82 1.39 13.59
C ASN A 80 -0.46 0.03 12.98
N VAL A 81 0.69 -0.08 12.30
CA VAL A 81 1.17 -1.33 11.68
C VAL A 81 2.64 -1.50 11.99
N ASP A 82 3.05 -2.67 12.47
CA ASP A 82 4.46 -2.94 12.80
C ASP A 82 5.18 -3.63 11.64
N LYS A 83 4.46 -4.54 10.99
CA LYS A 83 4.98 -5.41 9.93
C LYS A 83 3.89 -5.69 8.91
N ILE A 84 4.31 -5.82 7.66
CA ILE A 84 3.47 -6.27 6.56
C ILE A 84 4.13 -7.47 5.92
N ASN A 85 3.37 -8.55 5.76
CA ASN A 85 3.76 -9.69 4.94
C ASN A 85 2.92 -9.69 3.66
N PHE A 86 3.52 -10.08 2.53
CA PHE A 86 2.81 -10.18 1.26
C PHE A 86 3.35 -11.31 0.39
N GLY A 87 2.53 -11.86 -0.47
CA GLY A 87 2.91 -12.91 -1.42
C GLY A 87 1.75 -13.27 -2.33
N CYS A 88 1.93 -14.22 -3.24
CA CYS A 88 0.87 -14.65 -4.14
C CYS A 88 1.00 -16.13 -4.51
N ASP A 89 -0.07 -16.67 -5.07
CA ASP A 89 -0.05 -17.91 -5.84
C ASP A 89 -0.52 -17.66 -7.29
N GLU A 90 -1.07 -18.66 -7.95
CA GLU A 90 -1.56 -18.55 -9.33
C GLU A 90 -2.89 -17.76 -9.44
N ASN A 91 -3.65 -17.68 -8.35
CA ASN A 91 -5.01 -17.19 -8.36
C ASN A 91 -5.20 -15.94 -7.48
N ASN A 92 -4.41 -15.79 -6.40
CA ASN A 92 -4.61 -14.74 -5.43
C ASN A 92 -3.31 -14.04 -5.02
N ILE A 93 -3.45 -12.79 -4.62
CA ILE A 93 -2.45 -12.05 -3.84
C ILE A 93 -2.90 -11.98 -2.37
N TYR A 94 -1.93 -12.13 -1.47
CA TYR A 94 -2.09 -12.24 -0.04
C TYR A 94 -1.38 -11.11 0.67
N PHE A 95 -2.03 -10.53 1.68
CA PHE A 95 -1.44 -9.56 2.60
C PHE A 95 -1.75 -9.94 4.05
N ARG A 96 -0.78 -9.72 4.94
CA ARG A 96 -0.96 -9.85 6.39
C ARG A 96 -0.44 -8.59 7.06
N LEU A 97 -1.34 -7.89 7.75
CA LEU A 97 -1.07 -6.64 8.45
C LEU A 97 -0.97 -6.92 9.95
N HIS A 98 0.22 -6.69 10.52
CA HIS A 98 0.44 -6.77 11.97
C HIS A 98 0.03 -5.44 12.58
N VAL A 99 -1.24 -5.33 12.97
CA VAL A 99 -1.82 -4.11 13.53
C VAL A 99 -1.44 -3.97 14.99
N ASN A 100 -0.97 -2.79 15.38
CA ASN A 100 -0.70 -2.49 16.78
C ASN A 100 -2.00 -2.10 17.48
N LYS A 101 -2.38 -2.84 18.52
CA LYS A 101 -3.63 -2.58 19.27
C LYS A 101 -3.55 -1.33 20.17
N GLY A 102 -2.43 -0.62 20.18
CA GLY A 102 -2.16 0.52 21.05
C GLY A 102 -1.99 0.08 22.50
N SER A 103 -1.24 0.86 23.29
CA SER A 103 -1.35 0.78 24.74
C SER A 103 -2.79 1.19 25.10
N GLY A 104 -3.47 0.42 25.95
CA GLY A 104 -4.86 0.65 26.36
C GLY A 104 -5.11 1.91 27.19
N GLU A 105 -4.44 3.02 26.85
CA GLU A 105 -4.77 4.33 27.39
C GLU A 105 -6.18 4.71 26.96
N ILE A 106 -6.97 5.14 27.94
CA ILE A 106 -8.36 5.54 27.77
C ILE A 106 -8.38 6.81 26.92
N SER A 107 -8.55 6.69 25.61
CA SER A 107 -8.88 7.83 24.77
C SER A 107 -10.38 8.12 24.87
N PHE A 108 -10.74 9.40 25.03
CA PHE A 108 -12.13 9.84 25.04
C PHE A 108 -12.87 9.61 23.70
N VAL A 109 -12.14 9.23 22.65
CA VAL A 109 -12.64 8.96 21.31
C VAL A 109 -12.10 7.62 20.84
N ASP A 110 -12.97 6.77 20.31
CA ASP A 110 -12.58 5.50 19.72
C ASP A 110 -11.62 5.74 18.54
N ARG A 111 -10.43 5.14 18.55
CA ARG A 111 -9.53 5.17 17.40
C ARG A 111 -10.17 4.43 16.22
N ILE A 112 -10.25 5.12 15.09
CA ILE A 112 -10.71 4.54 13.81
C ILE A 112 -9.46 4.31 12.97
N ASN A 113 -8.99 3.07 12.92
CA ASN A 113 -7.87 2.68 12.09
C ASN A 113 -8.38 2.30 10.71
N GLN A 114 -7.98 3.06 9.69
CA GLN A 114 -8.27 2.71 8.30
C GLN A 114 -7.02 2.23 7.61
N PHE A 115 -7.12 1.15 6.85
CA PHE A 115 -6.04 0.62 6.03
C PHE A 115 -6.48 0.65 4.57
N TYR A 116 -5.56 0.99 3.68
CA TYR A 116 -5.80 1.12 2.26
C TYR A 116 -4.75 0.28 1.53
N ILE A 117 -5.20 -0.54 0.59
CA ILE A 117 -4.35 -1.25 -0.36
C ILE A 117 -4.70 -0.72 -1.75
N TYR A 118 -3.77 0.00 -2.36
CA TYR A 118 -3.95 0.49 -3.72
C TYR A 118 -3.15 -0.38 -4.67
N THR A 119 -3.74 -0.74 -5.81
CA THR A 119 -3.11 -1.62 -6.79
C THR A 119 -3.26 -1.07 -8.21
N ARG A 120 -2.32 -1.45 -9.08
CA ARG A 120 -2.39 -1.21 -10.52
C ARG A 120 -1.71 -2.34 -11.28
N ASN A 121 -2.17 -2.59 -12.50
CA ASN A 121 -1.45 -3.46 -13.42
C ASN A 121 -0.20 -2.73 -13.95
N ALA A 122 0.99 -3.29 -13.73
CA ALA A 122 2.24 -2.71 -14.24
C ALA A 122 2.53 -3.12 -15.69
N SER A 123 1.98 -4.24 -16.14
CA SER A 123 2.16 -4.77 -17.50
C SER A 123 1.25 -4.07 -18.53
N ARG A 124 0.07 -3.60 -18.09
CA ARG A 124 -0.93 -2.95 -18.93
C ARG A 124 -1.31 -1.59 -18.37
N VAL A 125 -1.33 -0.58 -19.24
CA VAL A 125 -1.72 0.78 -18.85
C VAL A 125 -3.20 1.00 -19.17
N GLY A 126 -4.00 1.15 -18.13
CA GLY A 126 -5.42 1.49 -18.21
C GLY A 126 -5.73 2.90 -17.69
N SER A 127 -7.02 3.18 -17.48
CA SER A 127 -7.45 4.37 -16.73
C SER A 127 -7.02 4.26 -15.28
N ARG A 128 -6.42 5.32 -14.74
CA ARG A 128 -5.95 5.36 -13.34
C ARG A 128 -6.38 6.63 -12.64
N ALA A 129 -6.41 6.60 -11.32
CA ALA A 129 -6.76 7.75 -10.49
C ALA A 129 -5.75 7.94 -9.34
N TYR A 130 -5.58 9.19 -8.90
CA TYR A 130 -4.78 9.50 -7.72
C TYR A 130 -5.39 8.87 -6.48
N ILE A 131 -4.53 8.61 -5.50
CA ILE A 131 -4.95 8.21 -4.16
C ILE A 131 -5.81 9.30 -3.52
N ARG A 132 -6.67 8.92 -2.57
CA ARG A 132 -7.62 9.85 -1.93
C ARG A 132 -7.22 10.26 -0.51
N LEU A 133 -5.97 10.02 -0.15
CA LEU A 133 -5.44 10.33 1.18
C LEU A 133 -4.92 11.76 1.23
N ILE A 134 -5.17 12.44 2.34
CA ILE A 134 -4.81 13.85 2.53
C ILE A 134 -3.33 13.94 2.95
N SER A 135 -2.49 14.71 2.24
CA SER A 135 -1.16 15.00 2.75
C SER A 135 -1.25 15.95 3.95
N LYS A 136 -0.47 15.68 5.00
CA LYS A 136 -0.37 16.56 6.20
C LYS A 136 0.92 17.37 6.23
N THR A 137 1.86 17.03 5.36
CA THR A 137 3.11 17.73 5.19
C THR A 137 3.12 18.37 3.82
N ASP A 138 3.73 19.54 3.71
CA ASP A 138 4.02 20.20 2.42
C ASP A 138 5.02 19.40 1.58
N ASN A 139 5.62 18.35 2.16
CA ASN A 139 6.47 17.38 1.48
C ASN A 139 5.59 16.33 0.80
N PRO A 140 5.54 16.28 -0.54
CA PRO A 140 4.82 15.24 -1.24
C PRO A 140 5.73 14.01 -1.36
N TYR A 141 5.33 12.92 -0.71
CA TYR A 141 5.89 11.61 -1.01
C TYR A 141 5.59 11.24 -2.47
N PRO A 142 6.50 10.54 -3.19
CA PRO A 142 6.29 10.20 -4.60
C PRO A 142 4.99 9.45 -4.81
N ILE A 143 4.65 8.59 -3.84
CA ILE A 143 3.46 7.77 -3.86
C ILE A 143 2.15 8.57 -3.96
N LEU A 144 2.15 9.84 -3.53
CA LEU A 144 0.99 10.73 -3.64
C LEU A 144 0.71 11.14 -5.09
N LEU A 145 1.73 11.10 -5.95
CA LEU A 145 1.66 11.46 -7.35
C LEU A 145 1.41 10.24 -8.26
N GLU A 146 1.51 9.04 -7.68
CA GLU A 146 1.20 7.80 -8.38
C GLU A 146 -0.31 7.63 -8.55
N LYS A 147 -0.68 6.91 -9.62
CA LYS A 147 -2.07 6.58 -9.94
C LYS A 147 -2.30 5.08 -9.92
N PHE A 148 -3.50 4.70 -9.49
CA PHE A 148 -3.90 3.32 -9.24
C PHE A 148 -5.23 3.00 -9.92
N GLU A 149 -5.53 1.70 -10.01
CA GLU A 149 -6.71 1.15 -10.67
C GLU A 149 -7.72 0.64 -9.65
N HIS A 150 -7.26 0.14 -8.50
CA HIS A 150 -8.10 -0.32 -7.40
C HIS A 150 -7.65 0.26 -6.05
N GLU A 151 -8.61 0.47 -5.16
CA GLU A 151 -8.41 0.76 -3.73
C GLU A 151 -9.31 -0.19 -2.93
N LEU A 152 -8.69 -1.00 -2.08
CA LEU A 152 -9.36 -1.76 -1.03
C LEU A 152 -9.17 -1.03 0.31
N ALA A 153 -10.27 -0.56 0.90
CA ALA A 153 -10.27 0.11 2.19
C ALA A 153 -10.84 -0.81 3.29
N LEU A 154 -10.11 -0.93 4.38
CA LEU A 154 -10.46 -1.68 5.58
C LEU A 154 -10.62 -0.71 6.74
N THR A 155 -11.65 -0.89 7.56
CA THR A 155 -11.89 -0.03 8.73
C THR A 155 -11.97 -0.89 9.99
N LEU A 156 -11.04 -0.66 10.91
CA LEU A 156 -10.96 -1.29 12.21
C LEU A 156 -11.27 -0.24 13.28
N VAL A 157 -12.35 -0.44 14.04
CA VAL A 157 -12.69 0.39 15.19
C VAL A 157 -12.60 -0.47 16.42
N LYS A 158 -11.71 -0.13 17.36
CA LYS A 158 -11.33 -1.00 18.48
C LYS A 158 -10.85 -2.36 17.95
N ASP A 159 -11.61 -3.43 18.20
CA ASP A 159 -11.37 -4.79 17.71
C ASP A 159 -12.45 -5.27 16.73
N THR A 160 -13.25 -4.36 16.16
CA THR A 160 -14.28 -4.69 15.17
C THR A 160 -13.83 -4.26 13.78
N LEU A 161 -13.61 -5.24 12.91
CA LEU A 161 -13.37 -5.01 11.49
C LEU A 161 -14.71 -4.84 10.76
N TYR A 162 -14.90 -3.69 10.14
CA TYR A 162 -16.08 -3.39 9.33
C TYR A 162 -15.94 -3.96 7.92
N PRO A 163 -17.06 -4.17 7.19
CA PRO A 163 -17.04 -4.66 5.82
C PRO A 163 -16.08 -3.85 4.94
N PRO A 164 -15.27 -4.52 4.11
CA PRO A 164 -14.33 -3.84 3.23
C PRO A 164 -15.06 -3.04 2.15
N ARG A 165 -14.42 -1.95 1.71
CA ARG A 165 -14.87 -1.20 0.55
C ARG A 165 -13.87 -1.37 -0.57
N LEU A 166 -14.27 -2.06 -1.63
CA LEU A 166 -13.53 -2.10 -2.88
C LEU A 166 -14.00 -0.96 -3.78
N THR A 167 -13.06 -0.26 -4.38
CA THR A 167 -13.32 0.73 -5.43
C THR A 167 -12.37 0.51 -6.59
N ALA A 168 -12.85 0.78 -7.80
CA ALA A 168 -12.11 0.68 -9.04
C ALA A 168 -12.21 1.99 -9.83
N VAL A 169 -11.33 2.18 -10.81
CA VAL A 169 -11.38 3.35 -11.69
C VAL A 169 -12.41 3.15 -12.80
N LEU A 170 -13.37 4.06 -12.91
CA LEU A 170 -14.36 4.10 -13.99
C LEU A 170 -13.82 4.84 -15.22
N HIS A 171 -13.21 6.00 -14.98
CA HIS A 171 -12.58 6.87 -15.97
C HIS A 171 -11.33 7.51 -15.36
N PRO A 172 -10.39 8.07 -16.15
CA PRO A 172 -9.19 8.69 -15.61
C PRO A 172 -9.51 9.68 -14.48
N ASN A 173 -8.89 9.48 -13.31
CA ASN A 173 -9.12 10.23 -12.06
C ASN A 173 -10.53 10.13 -11.45
N MET A 174 -11.35 9.15 -11.85
CA MET A 174 -12.70 8.92 -11.32
C MET A 174 -12.83 7.52 -10.72
N TRP A 175 -13.03 7.46 -9.41
CA TRP A 175 -13.29 6.24 -8.66
C TRP A 175 -14.78 5.88 -8.66
N THR A 176 -15.10 4.59 -8.73
CA THR A 176 -16.45 4.03 -8.52
C THR A 176 -16.41 2.91 -7.48
N LEU A 177 -17.55 2.63 -6.84
CA LEU A 177 -17.70 1.43 -6.01
C LEU A 177 -17.62 0.18 -6.89
N ASP A 178 -16.99 -0.85 -6.35
CA ASP A 178 -16.92 -2.19 -6.97
C ASP A 178 -17.31 -3.27 -5.94
N ASN A 179 -17.69 -4.46 -6.41
CA ASN A 179 -18.17 -5.54 -5.56
C ASN A 179 -17.01 -6.29 -4.88
N PRO A 180 -16.87 -6.24 -3.55
CA PRO A 180 -15.81 -6.93 -2.81
C PRO A 180 -16.02 -8.45 -2.69
N GLU A 181 -17.14 -9.01 -3.16
CA GLU A 181 -17.43 -10.45 -3.12
C GLU A 181 -16.27 -11.28 -3.71
N GLY A 182 -15.83 -12.31 -2.97
CA GLY A 182 -14.67 -13.15 -3.31
C GLY A 182 -13.36 -12.70 -2.66
N ILE A 183 -13.28 -11.46 -2.17
CA ILE A 183 -12.17 -11.03 -1.29
C ILE A 183 -12.39 -11.63 0.09
N THR A 184 -11.39 -12.36 0.60
CA THR A 184 -11.45 -12.93 1.96
C THR A 184 -10.65 -12.06 2.91
N ILE A 185 -11.26 -11.68 4.02
CA ILE A 185 -10.61 -10.89 5.07
C ILE A 185 -10.91 -11.50 6.42
N VAL A 186 -9.87 -11.78 7.19
CA VAL A 186 -9.97 -12.40 8.52
C VAL A 186 -9.15 -11.58 9.51
N TYR A 187 -9.72 -11.32 10.69
CA TYR A 187 -9.06 -10.56 11.75
C TYR A 187 -9.23 -11.24 13.10
N GLU A 188 -8.11 -11.49 13.77
CA GLU A 188 -8.04 -11.97 15.16
C GLU A 188 -6.86 -11.29 15.89
N ASP A 189 -5.63 -11.73 15.59
CA ASP A 189 -4.37 -11.09 16.02
C ASP A 189 -3.83 -10.14 14.94
N VAL A 190 -3.98 -10.54 13.68
CA VAL A 190 -3.52 -9.83 12.48
C VAL A 190 -4.67 -9.76 11.47
N ILE A 191 -4.60 -8.81 10.53
CA ILE A 191 -5.55 -8.76 9.42
C ILE A 191 -4.95 -9.52 8.24
N ASP A 192 -5.54 -10.65 7.90
CA ASP A 192 -5.24 -11.42 6.68
C ASP A 192 -6.18 -10.99 5.56
N VAL A 193 -5.63 -10.72 4.38
CA VAL A 193 -6.37 -10.28 3.18
C VAL A 193 -6.00 -11.18 2.00
N CYS A 194 -7.00 -11.76 1.35
CA CYS A 194 -6.89 -12.53 0.11
C CYS A 194 -7.64 -11.78 -1.00
N ILE A 195 -6.95 -11.39 -2.07
CA ILE A 195 -7.58 -10.76 -3.23
C ILE A 195 -7.35 -11.64 -4.45
N PRO A 196 -8.40 -12.15 -5.11
CA PRO A 196 -8.26 -12.83 -6.39
C PRO A 196 -7.66 -11.91 -7.44
N PHE A 197 -6.71 -12.38 -8.24
CA PHE A 197 -6.10 -11.58 -9.31
C PHE A 197 -7.12 -11.13 -10.35
N ASP A 198 -8.17 -11.92 -10.58
CA ASP A 198 -9.25 -11.59 -11.51
C ASP A 198 -10.02 -10.33 -11.04
N LYS A 199 -10.09 -10.06 -9.73
CA LYS A 199 -10.65 -8.82 -9.17
C LYS A 199 -9.77 -7.59 -9.40
N LEU A 200 -8.48 -7.82 -9.65
CA LEU A 200 -7.52 -6.77 -9.94
C LEU A 200 -7.25 -6.62 -11.44
N GLY A 201 -7.88 -7.45 -12.29
CA GLY A 201 -7.67 -7.44 -13.74
C GLY A 201 -6.22 -7.77 -14.13
N ILE A 202 -5.58 -8.68 -13.40
CA ILE A 202 -4.20 -9.13 -13.61
C ILE A 202 -4.20 -10.51 -14.23
N GLU A 203 -3.76 -10.64 -15.48
CA GLU A 203 -3.68 -11.92 -16.20
C GLU A 203 -2.42 -12.72 -15.83
N PRO A 204 -2.37 -14.04 -16.09
CA PRO A 204 -1.17 -14.84 -15.89
C PRO A 204 0.04 -14.26 -16.63
N GLY A 205 1.16 -14.09 -15.93
CA GLY A 205 2.37 -13.43 -16.45
C GLY A 205 2.39 -11.91 -16.29
N GLU A 206 1.28 -11.29 -15.88
CA GLU A 206 1.24 -9.85 -15.59
C GLU A 206 1.70 -9.53 -14.17
N THR A 207 2.20 -8.31 -14.00
CA THR A 207 2.69 -7.80 -12.72
C THR A 207 1.68 -6.83 -12.12
N VAL A 208 1.33 -7.05 -10.86
CA VAL A 208 0.63 -6.06 -10.03
C VAL A 208 1.65 -5.24 -9.27
N GLU A 209 1.48 -3.91 -9.31
CA GLU A 209 2.14 -2.97 -8.42
C GLU A 209 1.16 -2.50 -7.36
N PHE A 210 1.63 -2.33 -6.13
CA PHE A 210 0.80 -1.91 -5.02
C PHE A 210 1.58 -1.12 -3.98
N PHE A 211 0.83 -0.36 -3.19
CA PHE A 211 1.31 0.19 -1.93
C PHE A 211 0.19 0.14 -0.90
N MET A 212 0.57 0.30 0.36
CA MET A 212 -0.39 0.37 1.45
C MET A 212 -0.29 1.70 2.17
N ALA A 213 -1.39 2.14 2.73
CA ALA A 213 -1.40 3.25 3.66
C ALA A 213 -2.34 2.97 4.82
N ASN A 214 -2.08 3.59 5.95
CA ASN A 214 -3.00 3.58 7.07
C ASN A 214 -3.29 5.01 7.53
N THR A 215 -4.49 5.20 8.07
CA THR A 215 -4.87 6.44 8.73
C THR A 215 -5.39 6.15 10.13
N ASP A 216 -5.10 7.06 11.08
CA ASP A 216 -5.75 7.09 12.39
C ASP A 216 -6.76 8.24 12.39
N SER A 217 -8.04 7.91 12.27
CA SER A 217 -9.16 8.84 12.34
C SER A 217 -9.08 9.99 11.32
N GLY A 218 -8.35 9.79 10.21
CA GLY A 218 -8.00 10.84 9.24
C GLY A 218 -7.00 11.90 9.75
N VAL A 219 -6.51 11.74 10.99
CA VAL A 219 -5.62 12.69 11.69
C VAL A 219 -4.14 12.35 11.49
N LYS A 220 -3.78 11.11 11.20
CA LYS A 220 -2.41 10.72 10.84
C LYS A 220 -2.47 9.81 9.62
N ASN A 221 -1.62 10.05 8.63
CA ASN A 221 -1.51 9.21 7.44
C ASN A 221 -0.09 8.65 7.36
N THR A 222 0.02 7.34 7.17
CA THR A 222 1.30 6.65 7.01
C THR A 222 1.26 5.87 5.70
N TYR A 223 2.29 6.03 4.87
CA TYR A 223 2.43 5.36 3.57
C TYR A 223 3.49 4.28 3.68
N ILE A 224 3.21 3.09 3.14
CA ILE A 224 3.95 1.87 3.40
C ILE A 224 4.12 1.07 2.10
N PRO A 225 5.32 1.06 1.48
CA PRO A 225 6.45 1.96 1.73
C PRO A 225 6.18 3.38 1.19
N GLN A 226 6.94 4.37 1.67
CA GLN A 226 6.73 5.79 1.30
C GLN A 226 7.28 6.13 -0.09
N GLU A 227 8.31 5.41 -0.55
CA GLU A 227 9.18 5.87 -1.64
C GLU A 227 9.05 5.06 -2.93
N ILE A 228 8.62 3.79 -2.84
CA ILE A 228 8.53 2.90 -4.00
C ILE A 228 7.21 2.13 -4.02
N LEU A 229 6.91 1.51 -5.15
CA LEU A 229 5.85 0.52 -5.26
C LEU A 229 6.41 -0.88 -5.01
N LEU A 230 5.65 -1.69 -4.29
CA LEU A 230 5.89 -3.12 -4.20
C LEU A 230 5.26 -3.79 -5.42
N SER A 231 5.80 -4.92 -5.85
CA SER A 231 5.28 -5.64 -7.00
C SER A 231 5.28 -7.15 -6.80
N MET A 232 4.33 -7.81 -7.48
CA MET A 232 4.20 -9.27 -7.56
C MET A 232 3.78 -9.64 -8.99
N THR A 233 4.31 -10.74 -9.51
CA THR A 233 3.93 -11.26 -10.84
C THR A 233 3.01 -12.47 -10.66
N ARG A 234 1.85 -12.46 -11.31
CA ARG A 234 0.95 -13.61 -11.35
C ARG A 234 1.62 -14.73 -12.13
N VAL A 235 1.74 -15.91 -11.52
CA VAL A 235 2.45 -17.04 -12.15
C VAL A 235 1.62 -17.62 -13.30
N LEU A 236 2.32 -18.05 -14.37
CA LEU A 236 1.71 -18.75 -15.48
C LEU A 236 1.18 -20.10 -15.01
N ARG A 237 -0.05 -20.47 -15.40
CA ARG A 237 -0.54 -21.83 -15.19
C ARG A 237 0.35 -22.79 -15.98
N THR A 238 1.06 -23.68 -15.28
CA THR A 238 1.82 -24.79 -15.87
C THR A 238 0.93 -25.95 -16.25
#